data_AF-A0A151UFT3-F1
#
_entry.id   AF-A0A151UFT3-F1
#
_cell.length_a   1.000
_cell.length_b   1.000
_cell.length_c   1.000
_cell.angle_alpha   90.00
_cell.angle_beta   90.00
_cell.angle_gamma   90.00
#
_symmetry.space_group_name_H-M   'P 1'
#
loop_
_entity.id
_entity.type
_entity.pdbx_description
1 polymer ?
#
loop_
_entity_poly.entity_id
_entity_poly.type
_entity_poly.pdbx_seq_one_letter_code
_entity_poly.pdbx_strand_id
1 'polypeptide(L)' 'MLVARGVVEDWECFKRVFLEKYFPDSVRHAKEVEFMQLHQGGMSVSDYAMRFEHLARFYSQAISEAWKCRKFAEGLR' A
#
# COMPACT_ATOMS: atom_id res chain seq x y z
N MET A 1 31.61 2.22 18.51
CA MET A 1 30.37 2.98 18.28
C MET A 1 30.70 4.15 17.37
N LEU A 2 30.25 4.14 16.12
CA LEU A 2 30.43 5.25 15.18
C LEU A 2 29.14 6.05 15.13
N VAL A 3 29.16 7.22 15.75
CA VAL A 3 28.10 8.23 15.65
C VAL A 3 28.36 9.01 14.37
N ALA A 4 27.78 8.56 13.26
CA ALA A 4 27.74 9.33 12.03
C ALA A 4 26.45 10.17 12.00
N ARG A 5 26.58 11.45 12.38
CA ARG A 5 25.67 12.57 12.05
C ARG A 5 24.17 12.27 12.11
N GLY A 6 23.59 12.31 13.31
CA GLY A 6 22.36 13.06 13.64
C GLY A 6 21.08 12.88 12.82
N VAL A 7 21.01 11.93 11.88
CA VAL A 7 19.78 11.54 11.21
C VAL A 7 19.42 10.22 11.86
N VAL A 8 18.37 10.23 12.67
CA VAL A 8 17.68 8.99 13.03
C VAL A 8 17.43 8.28 11.71
N GLU A 9 17.97 7.08 11.53
CA GLU A 9 17.65 6.19 10.42
C GLU A 9 16.15 5.87 10.51
N ASP A 10 15.32 6.81 10.06
CA ASP A 10 13.89 6.69 10.06
C ASP A 10 13.54 5.78 8.89
N TRP A 11 13.27 4.52 9.19
CA TRP A 11 12.82 3.53 8.21
C TRP A 11 11.62 4.02 7.40
N GLU A 12 10.76 4.86 8.00
CA GLU A 12 9.64 5.51 7.28
C GLU A 12 10.13 6.54 6.27
N CYS A 13 11.15 7.33 6.61
CA CYS A 13 11.82 8.24 5.69
C CYS A 13 12.48 7.49 4.52
N PHE A 14 13.21 6.41 4.80
CA PHE A 14 13.80 5.58 3.75
C PHE A 14 12.73 5.02 2.82
N LYS A 15 11.68 4.39 3.36
CA LYS A 15 10.58 3.83 2.55
C LYS A 15 9.94 4.89 1.67
N ARG A 16 9.66 6.07 2.20
CA ARG A 16 9.07 7.19 1.45
C ARG A 16 9.95 7.62 0.29
N VAL A 17 11.22 7.96 0.55
CA VAL A 17 12.16 8.42 -0.49
C VAL A 17 12.42 7.32 -1.53
N PHE A 18 12.50 6.06 -1.10
CA PHE A 18 12.65 4.92 -1.99
C PHE A 18 11.42 4.77 -2.91
N LEU A 19 10.22 4.82 -2.34
CA LEU A 19 8.98 4.70 -3.12
C LEU A 19 8.81 5.87 -4.09
N GLU A 20 9.09 7.11 -3.67
CA GLU A 20 9.05 8.28 -4.56
C GLU A 20 10.03 8.16 -5.74
N LYS A 21 11.21 7.60 -5.52
CA LYS A 21 12.24 7.45 -6.57
C LYS A 21 11.90 6.36 -7.59
N TYR A 22 11.36 5.22 -7.15
CA TYR A 22 11.13 4.06 -8.01
C TYR A 22 9.69 3.90 -8.48
N PHE A 23 8.75 4.57 -7.82
CA PHE A 23 7.33 4.59 -8.15
C PHE A 23 6.87 6.05 -8.29
N PRO A 24 6.99 6.62 -9.50
CA PRO A 24 6.51 7.98 -9.77
C PRO A 24 5.04 8.14 -9.37
N ASP A 25 4.62 9.37 -9.09
CA ASP A 25 3.26 9.66 -8.64
C ASP A 25 2.18 9.13 -9.60
N SER A 26 2.44 9.11 -10.90
CA SER A 26 1.53 8.52 -11.90
C SER A 26 1.32 7.01 -11.70
N VAL A 27 2.39 6.28 -11.37
CA VAL A 27 2.34 4.84 -11.10
C VAL A 27 1.63 4.57 -9.77
N ARG A 28 1.95 5.34 -8.74
CA ARG A 28 1.28 5.24 -7.43
C ARG A 28 -0.21 5.54 -7.56
N HIS A 29 -0.57 6.60 -8.26
CA HIS A 29 -1.96 6.97 -8.49
C HIS A 29 -2.72 5.87 -9.27
N ALA A 30 -2.11 5.31 -10.31
CA ALA A 30 -2.71 4.18 -11.03
C ALA A 30 -2.95 2.98 -10.11
N LYS A 31 -2.03 2.70 -9.19
CA LYS A 31 -2.17 1.63 -8.19
C LYS A 31 -3.24 1.93 -7.14
N GLU A 32 -3.39 3.19 -6.71
CA GLU A 32 -4.47 3.61 -5.83
C GLU A 32 -5.84 3.47 -6.50
N VAL A 33 -5.95 3.82 -7.79
CA VAL A 33 -7.19 3.62 -8.57
C VAL A 33 -7.49 2.12 -8.71
N GLU A 34 -6.50 1.31 -9.03
CA GLU A 34 -6.64 -0.16 -9.10
C GLU A 34 -7.14 -0.73 -7.76
N PHE A 35 -6.59 -0.25 -6.64
CA PHE A 35 -6.98 -0.67 -5.29
C PHE A 35 -8.43 -0.28 -4.98
N MET A 36 -8.82 0.96 -5.28
CA MET A 36 -10.18 1.45 -4.99
C MET A 36 -11.26 0.72 -5.78
N GLN A 37 -10.92 0.25 -6.98
CA GLN A 37 -11.83 -0.48 -7.87
C GLN A 37 -11.73 -2.01 -7.69
N LEU A 38 -10.86 -2.50 -6.81
CA LEU A 38 -10.64 -3.93 -6.61
C LEU A 38 -11.87 -4.61 -5.99
N HIS A 39 -12.43 -5.59 -6.70
CA HIS A 39 -13.45 -6.51 -6.22
C HIS A 39 -13.01 -7.94 -6.52
N GLN A 40 -13.47 -8.90 -5.72
CA GLN A 40 -13.13 -10.32 -5.87
C GLN A 40 -13.52 -10.85 -7.25
N GLY A 41 -14.75 -10.57 -7.69
CA GLY A 41 -15.25 -10.98 -9.00
C GLY A 41 -15.18 -12.51 -9.20
N GLY A 42 -14.36 -12.95 -10.15
CA GLY A 42 -14.10 -14.37 -10.43
C GLY A 42 -12.89 -14.96 -9.69
N MET A 43 -12.16 -14.17 -8.91
CA MET A 43 -10.97 -14.63 -8.18
C MET A 43 -11.36 -15.54 -7.00
N SER A 44 -10.45 -16.44 -6.63
CA SER A 44 -10.53 -17.07 -5.32
C SER A 44 -10.37 -16.01 -4.22
N VAL A 45 -10.91 -16.27 -3.03
CA VAL A 45 -10.74 -15.37 -1.88
C VAL A 45 -9.26 -15.16 -1.55
N SER A 46 -8.43 -16.21 -1.74
CA SER A 46 -6.98 -16.14 -1.51
C SER A 46 -6.28 -15.21 -2.51
N ASP A 47 -6.62 -15.31 -3.80
CA ASP A 47 -6.03 -14.44 -4.84
C ASP A 47 -6.46 -12.99 -4.64
N TYR A 48 -7.72 -12.77 -4.26
CA TYR A 48 -8.24 -11.46 -3.91
C TYR A 48 -7.49 -10.87 -2.71
N ALA A 49 -7.30 -11.63 -1.63
CA ALA A 49 -6.55 -11.19 -0.44
C ALA A 49 -5.10 -10.82 -0.75
N MET A 50 -4.41 -11.66 -1.52
CA MET A 50 -3.04 -11.37 -1.94
C MET A 50 -2.96 -10.07 -2.77
N ARG A 51 -3.91 -9.86 -3.69
CA ARG A 51 -3.95 -8.65 -4.52
C ARG A 51 -4.32 -7.41 -3.70
N PHE A 52 -5.23 -7.54 -2.75
CA PHE A 52 -5.61 -6.48 -1.81
C PHE A 52 -4.41 -6.02 -0.99
N GLU A 53 -3.70 -6.94 -0.34
CA GLU A 53 -2.50 -6.63 0.46
C GLU A 53 -1.36 -6.04 -0.36
N HIS A 54 -1.19 -6.51 -1.60
CA HIS A 54 -0.19 -5.95 -2.50
C HIS A 54 -0.49 -4.49 -2.85
N LEU A 55 -1.74 -4.20 -3.22
CA LEU A 55 -2.16 -2.85 -3.63
C LEU A 55 -2.27 -1.87 -2.46
N ALA A 56 -2.64 -2.34 -1.26
CA ALA A 56 -2.69 -1.52 -0.05
C ALA A 56 -1.33 -0.89 0.32
N ARG A 57 -0.21 -1.46 -0.12
CA ARG A 57 1.15 -0.92 0.11
C ARG A 57 1.43 0.36 -0.66
N PHE A 58 0.72 0.59 -1.76
CA PHE A 58 0.88 1.79 -2.59
C PHE A 58 0.00 2.94 -2.13
N TYR A 59 -0.94 2.66 -1.22
CA TYR A 59 -1.84 3.68 -0.73
C TYR A 59 -1.09 4.64 0.19
N SER A 60 -1.04 5.91 -0.23
CA SER A 60 -0.25 6.95 0.40
C SER A 60 -0.81 7.45 1.73
N GLN A 61 -2.10 7.23 1.99
CA GLN A 61 -2.75 7.70 3.21
C GLN A 61 -2.65 6.66 4.33
N ALA A 62 -2.66 7.12 5.58
CA ALA A 62 -2.75 6.25 6.72
C ALA A 62 -4.08 5.49 6.71
N ILE A 63 -4.03 4.20 6.39
CA ILE A 63 -5.21 3.33 6.43
C ILE A 63 -5.31 2.71 7.82
N SER A 64 -6.42 2.93 8.51
CA SER A 64 -6.73 2.16 9.72
C SER A 64 -7.08 0.71 9.36
N GLU A 65 -6.69 -0.24 10.20
CA GLU A 65 -7.08 -1.65 10.02
C GLU A 65 -8.61 -1.80 9.91
N ALA A 66 -9.38 -1.02 10.67
CA ALA A 66 -10.84 -0.99 10.58
C ALA A 66 -11.35 -0.56 9.19
N TRP A 67 -10.68 0.39 8.54
CA TRP A 67 -11.01 0.75 7.15
C TRP A 67 -10.63 -0.37 6.18
N LYS A 68 -9.46 -1.01 6.34
CA LYS A 68 -9.04 -2.13 5.48
C LYS A 68 -10.04 -3.27 5.54
N CYS A 69 -10.46 -3.67 6.74
CA CYS A 69 -11.46 -4.73 6.92
C CYS A 69 -12.77 -4.41 6.21
N ARG A 70 -13.27 -3.17 6.34
CA ARG A 70 -14.50 -2.75 5.64
C ARG A 70 -14.32 -2.78 4.12
N LYS A 71 -13.25 -2.19 3.60
CA LYS A 71 -12.98 -2.15 2.16
C LYS A 71 -12.81 -3.55 1.57
N PHE A 72 -12.13 -4.44 2.29
CA PHE A 72 -11.98 -5.85 1.91
C PHE A 72 -13.35 -6.54 1.84
N ALA A 73 -14.17 -6.40 2.89
CA ALA A 73 -15.50 -7.00 2.94
C ALA A 73 -16.44 -6.48 1.85
N GLU A 74 -16.40 -5.17 1.54
CA GLU A 74 -17.19 -4.54 0.47
C GLU A 74 -16.84 -5.08 -0.93
N GLY A 75 -15.60 -5.54 -1.14
CA GLY A 75 -15.16 -6.10 -2.40
C GLY A 75 -15.38 -7.60 -2.56
N LEU A 76 -15.82 -8.31 -1.51
CA LEU A 76 -16.12 -9.74 -1.57
C LEU A 76 -17.41 -10.00 -2.36
N ARG A 77 -17.46 -11.16 -3.02
CA ARG A 77 -18.63 -11.68 -3.75
C ARG A 77 -19.44 -12.65 -2.89
#